data_AF-A0A358TYU0-F1
#
_entry.id   AF-A0A358TYU0-F1
#
_cell.length_a   1.000
_cell.length_b   1.000
_cell.length_c   1.000
_cell.angle_alpha   90.00
_cell.angle_beta   90.00
_cell.angle_gamma   90.00
#
_symmetry.space_group_name_H-M   'P 1'
#
loop_
_entity.id
_entity.type
_entity.pdbx_description
1 polymer ?
#
loop_
_entity_poly.entity_id
_entity_poly.type
_entity_poly.pdbx_seq_one_letter_code
_entity_poly.pdbx_strand_id
1 'polypeptide(L)' 'MKREALTQKLLVLGVDGMDPKLSRKFMDEGIMPNLQKLLAKGSAREDMGHLGAMPTITPACWTTLATGAYPG' A
#
# COMPACT_ATOMS: atom_id res chain seq x y z
N MET A 1 3.83 23.23 14.99
CA MET A 1 3.38 22.18 15.95
C MET A 1 4.38 21.02 15.86
N LYS A 2 4.98 20.58 16.96
CA LYS A 2 5.91 19.44 16.95
C LYS A 2 5.07 18.16 16.84
N ARG A 3 5.31 17.32 15.83
CA ARG A 3 4.62 16.03 15.68
C ARG A 3 5.39 14.99 16.49
N GLU A 4 4.78 14.45 17.54
CA GLU A 4 5.34 13.33 18.30
C GLU A 4 4.97 12.01 17.63
N ALA A 5 5.93 11.09 17.53
CA ALA A 5 5.72 9.79 16.88
C ALA A 5 4.94 8.84 17.81
N LEU A 6 3.93 8.16 17.26
CA LEU A 6 3.10 7.21 18.01
C LEU A 6 3.80 5.85 18.27
N THR A 7 4.91 5.57 17.58
CA THR A 7 5.65 4.31 17.70
C THR A 7 7.15 4.57 17.50
N GLN A 8 7.98 3.71 18.09
CA GLN A 8 9.44 3.72 17.91
C GLN A 8 9.88 3.06 16.60
N LYS A 9 9.07 2.16 16.04
CA LYS A 9 9.37 1.43 14.80
C LYS A 9 8.17 1.49 13.87
N LEU A 10 8.41 1.92 12.64
CA LEU A 10 7.44 2.00 11.56
C LEU A 10 8.09 1.50 10.27
N LEU A 11 7.39 0.64 9.53
CA LEU A 11 7.76 0.24 8.17
C LEU A 11 6.65 0.69 7.22
N VAL A 12 7.04 1.44 6.20
CA VAL A 12 6.20 1.72 5.03
C VAL A 12 6.76 0.89 3.89
N LEU A 13 6.00 -0.11 3.44
CA LEU A 13 6.38 -1.02 2.35
C LEU A 13 5.45 -0.77 1.17
N GLY A 14 6.02 -0.38 0.02
CA GLY A 14 5.32 -0.42 -1.25
C GLY A 14 5.81 -1.59 -2.09
N VAL A 15 4.93 -2.14 -2.92
CA VAL A 15 5.24 -3.18 -3.90
C VAL A 15 4.92 -2.60 -5.28
N ASP A 16 5.95 -2.41 -6.11
CA ASP A 16 5.77 -1.82 -7.44
C ASP A 16 4.90 -2.73 -8.33
N GLY A 17 3.97 -2.15 -9.06
CA GLY A 17 3.06 -2.88 -9.96
C GLY A 17 2.13 -3.90 -9.28
N MET A 18 1.91 -3.82 -7.97
CA MET A 18 1.02 -4.74 -7.27
C MET A 18 -0.44 -4.52 -7.69
N ASP A 19 -1.00 -5.49 -8.40
CA ASP A 19 -2.42 -5.48 -8.80
C ASP A 19 -3.30 -6.10 -7.70
N PRO A 20 -4.37 -5.41 -7.25
CA PRO A 20 -5.23 -5.89 -6.18
C PRO A 20 -6.06 -7.13 -6.56
N LYS A 21 -6.44 -7.29 -7.84
CA LYS A 21 -7.21 -8.44 -8.31
C LYS A 21 -6.35 -9.70 -8.37
N LEU A 22 -5.13 -9.58 -8.87
CA LEU A 22 -4.16 -10.69 -8.86
C LEU A 22 -3.80 -11.08 -7.42
N SER A 23 -3.57 -10.08 -6.55
CA SER A 23 -3.29 -10.33 -5.14
C SER A 23 -4.43 -11.10 -4.45
N ARG A 24 -5.69 -10.70 -4.70
CA ARG A 24 -6.86 -11.41 -4.18
C ARG A 24 -6.94 -12.84 -4.70
N LYS A 25 -6.82 -13.02 -6.02
CA LYS A 25 -6.79 -14.35 -6.64
C LYS A 25 -5.75 -15.27 -5.99
N PHE A 26 -4.51 -14.79 -5.81
CA PHE A 26 -3.44 -15.60 -5.22
C PHE A 26 -3.57 -15.81 -3.71
N MET A 27 -4.28 -14.94 -2.99
CA MET A 27 -4.70 -15.25 -1.64
C MET A 27 -5.73 -16.37 -1.63
N ASP A 28 -6.77 -16.30 -2.46
CA ASP A 28 -7.82 -17.32 -2.53
C ASP A 28 -7.27 -18.70 -2.92
N GLU A 29 -6.24 -18.74 -3.77
CA GLU A 29 -5.48 -19.95 -4.13
C GLU A 29 -4.50 -20.43 -3.04
N GLY A 30 -4.34 -19.69 -1.94
CA GLY A 30 -3.44 -20.03 -0.82
C GLY A 30 -1.95 -19.72 -1.05
N ILE A 31 -1.60 -19.02 -2.13
CA ILE A 31 -0.21 -18.70 -2.53
C ILE A 31 0.35 -17.52 -1.73
N MET A 32 -0.51 -16.60 -1.26
CA MET A 32 -0.11 -15.41 -0.50
C MET A 32 -0.57 -15.42 0.98
N PRO A 33 -0.15 -16.42 1.79
CA PRO A 33 -0.64 -16.57 3.17
C PRO A 33 -0.18 -15.43 4.10
N ASN A 34 0.93 -14.76 3.79
CA ASN A 34 1.40 -13.63 4.58
C ASN A 34 0.58 -12.36 4.34
N LEU A 35 0.12 -12.13 3.10
CA LEU A 35 -0.77 -11.02 2.79
C LEU A 35 -2.13 -11.24 3.46
N GLN A 36 -2.66 -12.46 3.44
CA GLN A 36 -3.87 -12.81 4.19
C GLN A 36 -3.72 -12.52 5.70
N LYS A 37 -2.59 -12.92 6.31
CA LYS A 37 -2.31 -12.62 7.73
C LYS A 37 -2.26 -11.12 8.02
N LEU A 38 -1.70 -10.32 7.11
CA LEU A 38 -1.65 -8.86 7.25
C LEU A 38 -3.05 -8.24 7.18
N LEU A 39 -3.90 -8.70 6.26
CA LEU A 39 -5.28 -8.24 6.17
C LEU A 39 -6.10 -8.60 7.41
N ALA A 40 -5.97 -9.84 7.91
CA ALA A 40 -6.68 -10.30 9.10
C ALA A 40 -6.30 -9.57 10.38
N LYS A 41 -5.08 -9.04 10.46
CA LYS A 41 -4.56 -8.27 11.61
C LYS A 41 -4.63 -6.77 11.44
N GLY A 42 -5.00 -6.30 10.25
CA GLY A 42 -4.89 -4.91 9.85
C GLY A 42 -6.22 -4.35 9.35
N SER A 43 -6.11 -3.32 8.52
CA SER A 43 -7.24 -2.70 7.84
C SER A 43 -6.90 -2.50 6.38
N ALA A 44 -7.86 -2.83 5.51
CA ALA A 44 -7.79 -2.59 4.08
C ALA A 44 -9.21 -2.45 3.53
N ARG A 45 -9.33 -1.86 2.35
CA ARG A 45 -10.58 -1.94 1.58
C ARG A 45 -10.85 -3.37 1.15
N GLU A 46 -12.13 -3.72 1.01
CA GLU A 46 -12.55 -5.05 0.52
C GLU A 46 -11.98 -5.35 -0.87
N ASP A 47 -12.00 -4.38 -1.77
CA ASP A 47 -11.44 -4.50 -3.12
C ASP A 47 -9.91 -4.31 -3.19
N MET A 48 -9.26 -3.99 -2.06
CA MET A 48 -7.83 -3.69 -1.94
C MET A 48 -7.31 -2.60 -2.90
N GLY A 49 -8.21 -1.80 -3.50
CA GLY A 49 -7.84 -0.79 -4.49
C GLY A 49 -7.23 0.47 -3.88
N HIS A 50 -6.20 1.01 -4.54
CA HIS A 50 -5.60 2.30 -4.20
C HIS A 50 -5.64 3.26 -5.39
N LEU A 51 -5.82 4.56 -5.12
CA LEU A 51 -5.76 5.60 -6.14
C LEU A 51 -4.32 6.08 -6.28
N GLY A 52 -3.70 5.84 -7.43
CA GLY A 52 -2.35 6.32 -7.73
C GLY A 52 -2.31 7.83 -7.99
N ALA A 53 -1.08 8.38 -8.04
CA ALA A 53 -0.85 9.73 -8.55
C ALA A 53 -1.08 9.77 -10.07
N MET A 54 -1.36 10.96 -10.62
CA MET A 54 -1.44 11.18 -12.06
C MET A 54 -0.22 11.99 -12.53
N PRO A 55 0.54 11.51 -13.53
CA PRO A 55 0.40 10.22 -14.23
C PRO A 55 0.75 9.02 -13.33
N THR A 56 0.07 7.88 -13.53
CA THR A 56 0.27 6.64 -12.76
C THR A 56 1.56 5.92 -13.17
N ILE A 57 2.69 6.52 -12.85
CA ILE A 57 4.02 6.01 -13.12
C ILE A 57 4.85 5.95 -11.84
N THR A 58 5.80 5.02 -11.80
CA THR A 58 6.71 4.76 -10.68
C THR A 58 7.19 6.04 -9.98
N PRO A 59 7.90 6.99 -10.62
CA PRO A 59 8.44 8.16 -9.92
C PRO A 59 7.35 9.04 -9.28
N ALA A 60 6.24 9.32 -9.99
CA ALA A 60 5.17 10.17 -9.48
C ALA A 60 4.47 9.54 -8.26
N CYS A 61 4.16 8.24 -8.32
CA CYS A 61 3.53 7.53 -7.22
C CYS A 61 4.44 7.44 -5.98
N TRP A 62 5.73 7.10 -6.16
CA TRP A 62 6.66 7.01 -5.03
C TRP A 62 6.91 8.37 -4.38
N THR A 63 7.07 9.44 -5.16
CA THR A 63 7.21 10.78 -4.60
C THR A 63 5.94 11.21 -3.86
N THR A 64 4.75 10.93 -4.41
CA THR A 64 3.47 11.24 -3.74
C THR A 64 3.33 10.50 -2.41
N LEU A 65 3.70 9.21 -2.36
CA LEU A 65 3.70 8.42 -1.13
C LEU A 65 4.68 8.99 -0.08
N ALA A 66 5.88 9.42 -0.50
CA ALA A 66 6.92 9.92 0.39
C ALA A 66 6.62 11.32 0.94
N THR A 67 5.98 12.19 0.15
CA THR A 67 5.77 13.59 0.52
C THR A 67 4.34 13.89 0.98
N GLY A 68 3.38 13.05 0.62
CA GLY A 68 1.95 13.31 0.83
C GLY A 68 1.39 14.41 -0.08
N ALA A 69 2.07 14.76 -1.17
CA ALA A 69 1.67 15.80 -2.12
C ALA A 69 1.68 15.28 -3.57
N TYR A 70 0.74 15.75 -4.39
CA TYR A 70 0.70 15.43 -5.82
C TYR A 70 1.78 16.19 -6.59
N PRO A 71 2.17 15.72 -7.80
CA PRO A 71 3.20 16.36 -8.61
C PRO A 71 2.85 17.75 -9.19
N GLY A 72 1.64 18.28 -8.96
CA GLY A 72 1.14 19.54 -9.51
C GLY A 72 0.06 20.19 -8.64
#